data_AF-A0A5Q4ZKY6-F1
#
_entry.id   AF-A0A5Q4ZKY6-F1
#
_cell.length_a   1.000
_cell.length_b   1.000
_cell.length_c   1.000
_cell.angle_alpha   90.00
_cell.angle_beta   90.00
_cell.angle_gamma   90.00
#
_symmetry.space_group_name_H-M   'P 1'
#
loop_
_entity.id
_entity.type
_entity.pdbx_description
1 polymer ?
#
loop_
_entity_poly.entity_id
_entity_poly.type
_entity_poly.pdbx_seq_one_letter_code
_entity_poly.pdbx_strand_id
1 'polypeptide(L)'
;MASLCSEFSPHQPQLPVDLPPALNTAVIIAQVLSARVLNGLPVRPTQWTTLGIRVTEWRGLLADTQLCHDRPTRSHLNVLTQLMQAILEAHCNGADAGADVWLELQPMVHAANDHLQRFPMRIRKGSSLRRHSAAVAGSTQSVDR
;
A
#
# COMPACT_ATOMS: atom_id res chain seq x y z
N MET A 1 25.01 -35.86 2.51
CA MET A 1 23.81 -35.62 3.32
C MET A 1 22.99 -34.54 2.64
N ALA A 2 21.94 -34.94 1.89
CA ALA A 2 21.03 -34.01 1.23
C ALA A 2 19.83 -33.78 2.16
N SER A 3 19.55 -32.53 2.50
CA SER A 3 18.37 -32.15 3.29
C SER A 3 17.21 -31.92 2.34
N LEU A 4 16.20 -32.78 2.45
CA LEU A 4 14.88 -32.64 1.83
C LEU A 4 14.09 -31.63 2.67
N CYS A 5 13.79 -30.46 2.14
CA CYS A 5 12.73 -29.62 2.69
C CYS A 5 11.43 -29.93 1.95
N SER A 6 10.53 -30.52 2.72
CA SER A 6 9.19 -30.94 2.37
C SER A 6 8.34 -29.85 1.71
N GLU A 7 7.50 -30.36 0.84
CA GLU A 7 6.35 -29.75 0.19
C GLU A 7 5.49 -28.90 1.15
N PHE A 8 5.15 -27.69 0.71
CA PHE A 8 3.89 -27.04 1.01
C PHE A 8 3.20 -26.68 -0.31
N SER A 9 2.03 -27.25 -0.52
CA SER A 9 1.01 -26.84 -1.50
C SER A 9 -0.15 -26.26 -0.66
N PRO A 10 -0.88 -25.19 -1.06
CA PRO A 10 -1.42 -25.01 -2.40
C PRO A 10 -1.15 -23.63 -3.03
N HIS A 11 -1.18 -23.64 -4.35
CA HIS A 11 -1.14 -22.50 -5.27
C HIS A 11 -2.07 -21.33 -4.87
N GLN A 12 -1.55 -20.35 -4.14
CA GLN A 12 -1.82 -18.97 -4.52
C GLN A 12 -0.67 -18.55 -5.44
N PRO A 13 -0.92 -18.10 -6.68
CA PRO A 13 0.10 -17.32 -7.35
C PRO A 13 0.30 -16.08 -6.50
N GLN A 14 1.33 -16.09 -5.65
CA GLN A 14 1.94 -14.87 -5.17
C GLN A 14 2.50 -14.21 -6.41
N LEU A 15 1.62 -13.48 -7.11
CA LEU A 15 2.03 -12.55 -8.16
C LEU A 15 3.19 -11.76 -7.55
N PRO A 16 4.36 -11.72 -8.20
CA PRO A 16 5.46 -10.92 -7.71
C PRO A 16 4.91 -9.51 -7.49
N VAL A 17 4.84 -9.09 -6.23
CA VAL A 17 4.34 -7.77 -5.91
C VAL A 17 5.45 -6.82 -6.35
N ASP A 18 5.19 -6.12 -7.45
CA ASP A 18 6.18 -5.25 -8.05
C ASP A 18 6.53 -4.08 -7.10
N LEU A 19 7.79 -3.65 -7.13
CA LEU A 19 8.29 -2.52 -6.35
C LEU A 19 7.57 -1.19 -6.64
N PRO A 20 7.21 -0.83 -7.90
CA PRO A 20 6.55 0.45 -8.17
C PRO A 20 5.15 0.59 -7.54
N PRO A 21 4.25 -0.43 -7.59
CA PRO A 21 3.01 -0.41 -6.81
C PRO A 21 3.20 -0.25 -5.30
N ALA A 22 4.20 -0.92 -4.73
CA ALA A 22 4.54 -0.80 -3.30
C ALA A 22 4.98 0.63 -2.96
N LEU A 23 5.88 1.20 -3.78
CA LEU A 23 6.34 2.59 -3.63
C LEU A 23 5.17 3.59 -3.75
N ASN A 24 4.29 3.41 -4.73
CA ASN A 24 3.11 4.26 -4.89
C ASN A 24 2.20 4.22 -3.65
N THR A 25 1.99 3.05 -3.08
CA THR A 25 1.21 2.90 -1.84
C THR A 25 1.88 3.61 -0.67
N ALA A 26 3.22 3.51 -0.55
CA ALA A 26 3.98 4.19 0.48
C ALA A 26 3.85 5.71 0.39
N VAL A 27 3.96 6.27 -0.82
CA VAL A 27 3.77 7.71 -1.08
C VAL A 27 2.37 8.17 -0.68
N ILE A 28 1.32 7.46 -1.10
CA ILE A 28 -0.07 7.83 -0.77
C ILE A 28 -0.30 7.83 0.73
N ILE A 29 0.14 6.77 1.43
CA ILE A 29 -0.02 6.68 2.88
C ILE A 29 0.73 7.82 3.57
N ALA A 30 1.96 8.12 3.13
CA ALA A 30 2.74 9.21 3.68
C ALA A 30 2.04 10.56 3.55
N GLN A 31 1.54 10.88 2.36
CA GLN A 31 0.81 12.12 2.08
C GLN A 31 -0.46 12.23 2.92
N VAL A 32 -1.25 11.15 3.03
CA VAL A 32 -2.50 11.15 3.81
C VAL A 32 -2.22 11.38 5.29
N LEU A 33 -1.22 10.70 5.84
CA LEU A 33 -0.90 10.82 7.27
C LEU A 33 -0.27 12.17 7.59
N SER A 34 0.69 12.63 6.79
CA SER A 34 1.29 13.95 6.97
C SER A 34 0.25 15.06 6.86
N ALA A 35 -0.63 15.00 5.86
CA ALA A 35 -1.69 16.00 5.72
C ALA A 35 -2.60 16.06 6.94
N ARG A 36 -2.92 14.92 7.58
CA ARG A 36 -3.71 14.94 8.82
C ARG A 36 -2.97 15.63 9.95
N VAL A 37 -1.73 15.20 10.22
CA VAL A 37 -0.96 15.74 11.34
C VAL A 37 -0.69 17.22 11.18
N LEU A 38 -0.29 17.67 9.98
CA LEU A 38 -0.01 19.08 9.68
C LEU A 38 -1.25 19.98 9.76
N ASN A 39 -2.45 19.42 9.64
CA ASN A 39 -3.72 20.15 9.85
C ASN A 39 -4.26 20.01 11.29
N GLY A 40 -3.47 19.47 12.23
CA GLY A 40 -3.89 19.25 13.61
C GLY A 40 -4.96 18.16 13.77
N LEU A 41 -5.12 17.28 12.77
CA LEU A 41 -6.08 16.19 12.81
C LEU A 41 -5.41 14.92 13.34
N PRO A 42 -6.04 14.21 14.30
CA PRO A 42 -5.49 12.97 14.81
C PRO A 42 -5.47 11.89 13.73
N VAL A 43 -4.43 11.06 13.76
CA VAL A 43 -4.35 9.80 13.00
C VAL A 43 -5.21 8.76 13.69
N ARG A 44 -6.13 8.14 12.94
CA ARG A 44 -7.08 7.16 13.49
C ARG A 44 -6.36 5.84 13.77
N PRO A 45 -6.79 5.06 14.79
CA PRO A 45 -6.20 3.75 15.09
C PRO A 45 -6.10 2.82 13.87
N THR A 46 -7.13 2.79 13.02
CA THR A 46 -7.15 1.98 11.80
C THR A 46 -6.08 2.36 10.78
N GLN A 47 -5.68 3.63 10.74
CA GLN A 47 -4.62 4.12 9.86
C GLN A 47 -3.25 3.70 10.38
N TRP A 48 -3.04 3.73 11.70
CA TRP A 48 -1.85 3.16 12.33
C TRP A 48 -1.72 1.67 12.07
N THR A 49 -2.81 0.91 12.24
CA THR A 49 -2.84 -0.52 11.90
C THR A 49 -2.52 -0.77 10.43
N THR A 50 -3.10 0.03 9.52
CA THR A 50 -2.83 -0.08 8.08
C THR A 50 -1.36 0.19 7.77
N LEU A 51 -0.78 1.22 8.37
CA LEU A 51 0.64 1.55 8.21
C LEU A 51 1.51 0.38 8.68
N GLY A 52 1.23 -0.20 9.85
CA GLY A 52 1.98 -1.35 10.39
C GLY A 52 1.96 -2.58 9.48
N ILE A 53 0.80 -2.92 8.92
CA ILE A 53 0.67 -4.02 7.95
C ILE A 53 1.54 -3.74 6.72
N ARG A 54 1.42 -2.54 6.13
CA ARG A 54 2.15 -2.18 4.91
C ARG A 54 3.66 -2.12 5.11
N VAL A 55 4.12 -1.59 6.23
CA VAL A 55 5.57 -1.57 6.55
C VAL A 55 6.11 -3.00 6.65
N THR A 56 5.35 -3.92 7.24
CA THR A 56 5.74 -5.35 7.30
C THR A 56 5.83 -5.98 5.90
N GLU A 57 4.84 -5.73 5.04
CA GLU A 57 4.84 -6.20 3.65
C GLU A 57 6.04 -5.64 2.85
N TRP A 58 6.28 -4.33 2.94
CA TRP A 58 7.39 -3.69 2.23
C TRP A 58 8.75 -4.20 2.71
N ARG A 59 8.92 -4.46 4.01
CA ARG A 59 10.13 -5.12 4.53
C ARG A 59 10.33 -6.51 3.93
N GLY A 60 9.26 -7.29 3.79
CA GLY A 60 9.30 -8.58 3.10
C GLY A 60 9.76 -8.44 1.64
N LEU A 61 9.20 -7.48 0.91
CA LEU A 61 9.59 -7.19 -0.47
C LEU A 61 11.03 -6.72 -0.60
N LEU A 62 11.50 -5.90 0.34
CA LEU A 62 12.88 -5.45 0.39
C LEU A 62 13.84 -6.58 0.77
N ALA A 63 13.42 -7.63 1.48
CA ALA A 63 14.28 -8.78 1.75
C ALA A 63 14.49 -9.69 0.52
N ASP A 64 13.58 -9.65 -0.46
CA ASP A 64 13.66 -10.47 -1.65
C ASP A 64 14.77 -9.97 -2.59
N THR A 65 15.74 -10.86 -2.84
CA THR A 65 16.91 -10.61 -3.69
C THR A 65 16.59 -10.71 -5.19
N GLN A 66 15.45 -11.30 -5.57
CA GLN A 66 15.02 -11.43 -6.96
C GLN A 66 14.50 -10.09 -7.53
N LEU A 67 14.14 -9.14 -6.68
CA LEU A 67 13.62 -7.81 -7.06
C LEU A 67 14.74 -6.75 -7.31
N CYS A 68 15.97 -7.18 -7.60
CA CYS A 68 17.14 -6.30 -7.66
C CYS A 68 17.24 -5.41 -8.91
N HIS A 69 16.35 -5.57 -9.89
CA HIS A 69 16.45 -4.92 -11.20
C HIS A 69 16.07 -3.42 -11.19
N ASP A 70 15.28 -2.95 -10.22
CA ASP A 70 14.88 -1.54 -10.09
C ASP A 70 15.47 -0.89 -8.83
N ARG A 71 16.77 -0.59 -8.89
CA ARG A 71 17.53 0.00 -7.77
C ARG A 71 16.94 1.33 -7.28
N PRO A 72 16.53 2.28 -8.15
CA PRO A 72 15.95 3.53 -7.69
C PRO A 72 14.62 3.33 -6.95
N THR A 73 13.68 2.54 -7.47
CA THR A 73 12.39 2.31 -6.80
C THR A 73 12.59 1.59 -5.47
N ARG A 74 13.49 0.61 -5.43
CA ARG A 74 13.87 -0.09 -4.20
C ARG A 74 14.47 0.86 -3.16
N SER A 75 15.33 1.80 -3.59
CA SER A 75 15.93 2.79 -2.70
C SER A 75 14.89 3.71 -2.08
N HIS A 76 13.99 4.29 -2.88
CA HIS A 76 12.90 5.12 -2.37
C HIS A 76 11.98 4.35 -1.43
N LEU A 77 11.61 3.11 -1.80
CA LEU A 77 10.75 2.26 -0.96
C LEU A 77 11.45 1.94 0.37
N ASN A 78 12.74 1.64 0.36
CA ASN A 78 13.50 1.37 1.56
C ASN A 78 13.55 2.59 2.50
N VAL A 79 13.86 3.79 1.97
CA VAL A 79 13.90 5.01 2.78
C VAL A 79 12.52 5.30 3.39
N LEU A 80 11.45 5.26 2.60
CA LEU A 80 10.10 5.49 3.13
C LEU A 80 9.67 4.44 4.15
N THR A 81 10.02 3.17 3.93
CA THR A 81 9.71 2.09 4.88
C THR A 81 10.41 2.30 6.22
N GLN A 82 11.69 2.70 6.21
CA GLN A 82 12.45 2.98 7.44
C GLN A 82 11.87 4.18 8.21
N LEU A 83 11.54 5.28 7.52
CA LEU A 83 10.95 6.46 8.15
C LEU A 83 9.57 6.17 8.74
N MET A 84 8.73 5.44 8.01
CA MET A 84 7.43 5.03 8.51
C MET A 84 7.50 4.06 9.68
N GLN A 85 8.47 3.14 9.68
CA GLN A 85 8.73 2.26 10.81
C GLN A 85 9.12 3.07 12.06
N ALA A 86 10.01 4.06 11.91
CA ALA A 86 10.40 4.92 13.04
C ALA A 86 9.22 5.70 13.62
N ILE A 87 8.33 6.23 12.77
CA ILE A 87 7.10 6.89 13.20
C ILE A 87 6.16 5.92 13.93
N LEU A 88 6.00 4.70 13.42
CA LEU A 88 5.20 3.65 14.08
C LEU A 88 5.78 3.28 15.45
N GLU A 89 7.09 3.14 15.56
CA GLU A 89 7.76 2.82 16.81
C GLU A 89 7.58 3.92 17.86
N ALA A 90 7.73 5.19 17.46
CA ALA A 90 7.43 6.33 18.33
C ALA A 90 5.99 6.25 18.85
N HIS A 91 5.03 6.02 17.94
CA HIS A 91 3.61 5.86 18.31
C HIS A 91 3.38 4.70 19.30
N CYS A 92 3.95 3.52 19.04
CA CYS A 92 3.83 2.36 19.92
C CYS A 92 4.45 2.59 21.30
N ASN A 93 5.48 3.43 21.39
CA ASN A 93 6.11 3.82 22.64
C ASN A 93 5.35 4.93 23.38
N GLY A 94 4.19 5.36 22.86
CA GLY A 94 3.39 6.45 23.42
C GLY A 94 3.96 7.85 23.15
N ALA A 95 4.98 7.96 22.28
CA ALA A 95 5.48 9.22 21.80
C ALA A 95 4.69 9.67 20.56
N ASP A 96 4.45 10.97 20.44
CA ASP A 96 3.88 11.54 19.21
C ASP A 96 5.01 11.94 18.27
N ALA A 97 4.96 11.46 17.03
CA ALA A 97 5.80 11.99 15.97
C ALA A 97 5.22 13.38 15.64
N GLY A 98 5.75 14.42 16.29
CA GLY A 98 5.26 15.79 16.14
C GLY A 98 5.33 16.29 14.69
N ALA A 99 4.63 17.40 14.42
CA ALA A 99 4.51 17.98 13.07
C ALA A 99 5.85 18.16 12.34
N ASP A 100 6.92 18.49 13.06
CA ASP A 100 8.26 18.68 12.50
C ASP A 100 8.80 17.42 11.82
N VAL A 101 8.60 16.23 12.43
CA VAL A 101 9.02 14.94 11.85
C VAL A 101 8.27 14.67 10.54
N TRP A 102 6.99 15.02 10.48
CA TRP A 102 6.19 14.87 9.26
C TRP A 102 6.55 15.87 8.17
N LEU A 103 7.04 17.05 8.53
CA LEU A 103 7.61 18.03 7.60
C LEU A 103 8.92 17.52 7.01
N GLU A 104 9.81 16.97 7.84
CA GLU A 104 11.08 16.38 7.41
C GLU A 104 10.89 15.19 6.46
N LEU A 105 9.75 14.48 6.56
CA LEU A 105 9.39 13.39 5.66
C LEU A 105 9.01 13.89 4.25
N GLN A 106 8.48 15.12 4.11
CA GLN A 106 7.90 15.60 2.84
C GLN A 106 8.87 15.56 1.66
N PRO A 107 10.14 15.99 1.76
CA PRO A 107 11.07 15.95 0.63
C PRO A 107 11.25 14.54 0.06
N MET A 108 11.33 13.52 0.93
CA MET A 108 11.48 12.12 0.49
C MET A 108 10.23 11.60 -0.21
N VAL A 109 9.05 11.99 0.28
CA VAL A 109 7.77 11.65 -0.34
C VAL A 109 7.63 12.30 -1.72
N HIS A 110 8.01 13.57 -1.86
CA HIS A 110 7.99 14.27 -3.14
C HIS A 110 8.97 13.64 -4.14
N ALA A 111 10.21 13.36 -3.73
CA ALA A 111 11.19 12.70 -4.59
C ALA A 111 10.71 11.32 -5.08
N ALA A 112 10.11 10.52 -4.19
CA ALA A 112 9.53 9.24 -4.54
C ALA A 112 8.33 9.37 -5.51
N ASN A 113 7.47 10.37 -5.30
CA ASN A 113 6.34 10.66 -6.17
C ASN A 113 6.81 11.09 -7.57
N ASP A 114 7.80 11.99 -7.65
CA ASP A 114 8.37 12.47 -8.91
C ASP A 114 9.05 11.34 -9.68
N HIS A 115 9.72 10.43 -8.96
CA HIS A 115 10.28 9.21 -9.55
C HIS A 115 9.17 8.34 -10.15
N LEU A 116 8.07 8.12 -9.44
CA LEU A 116 6.93 7.36 -9.94
C LEU A 116 6.29 7.99 -11.19
N GLN A 117 6.26 9.31 -11.32
CA GLN A 117 5.73 9.96 -12.53
C GLN A 117 6.50 9.61 -13.81
N ARG A 118 7.76 9.17 -13.69
CA ARG A 118 8.57 8.72 -14.83
C ARG A 118 8.18 7.33 -15.33
N PHE A 119 7.39 6.59 -14.56
CA PHE A 119 6.84 5.29 -14.92
C PHE A 119 5.33 5.44 -15.06
N PRO A 120 4.76 5.46 -16.27
CA PRO A 120 3.31 5.45 -16.41
C PRO A 120 2.80 4.11 -15.89
N MET A 121 2.43 4.06 -14.60
CA MET A 121 1.66 2.96 -14.05
C MET A 121 0.42 2.86 -14.91
N ARG A 122 0.30 1.76 -15.68
CA ARG A 122 -0.90 1.47 -16.45
C ARG A 122 -2.04 1.29 -15.44
N ILE A 123 -2.70 2.39 -15.10
CA ILE A 123 -4.01 2.36 -14.48
C ILE A 123 -4.86 1.58 -15.48
N ARG A 124 -5.14 0.30 -15.19
CA ARG A 124 -6.12 -0.46 -15.94
C ARG A 124 -7.46 0.25 -15.72
N LYS A 125 -7.78 1.23 -16.57
CA LYS A 125 -9.15 1.71 -16.79
C LYS A 125 -9.91 0.52 -17.36
N GLY A 126 -10.43 -0.34 -16.49
CA GLY A 126 -10.85 -1.68 -16.90
C GLY A 126 -11.60 -2.45 -15.83
N SER A 127 -12.52 -1.77 -15.15
CA SER A 127 -13.75 -2.39 -14.66
C SER A 127 -14.76 -1.26 -14.55
N SER A 128 -15.29 -0.86 -15.71
CA SER A 128 -16.66 -0.37 -15.74
C SER A 128 -17.48 -1.50 -15.14
N LEU A 129 -17.75 -1.40 -13.84
CA LEU A 129 -18.74 -2.23 -13.18
C LEU A 129 -20.04 -1.87 -13.88
N ARG A 130 -20.32 -2.64 -14.94
CA ARG A 130 -21.56 -2.70 -15.66
C ARG A 130 -22.61 -2.77 -14.57
N ARG A 131 -23.29 -1.64 -14.33
CA ARG A 131 -24.54 -1.62 -13.59
C ARG A 131 -25.42 -2.60 -14.35
N HIS A 132 -25.51 -3.82 -13.83
CA HIS A 132 -26.63 -4.68 -14.10
C HIS A 132 -27.82 -3.98 -13.43
N SER A 133 -28.34 -2.97 -14.13
CA SER A 133 -29.75 -2.64 -14.06
C SER A 133 -30.48 -3.88 -14.56
N ALA A 134 -30.71 -4.84 -13.66
CA ALA A 134 -31.75 -5.84 -13.85
C ALA A 134 -33.06 -5.07 -13.77
N ALA A 135 -33.49 -4.56 -14.92
CA ALA A 135 -34.83 -4.07 -15.11
C ALA A 135 -35.79 -5.26 -14.92
N VAL A 136 -36.72 -5.08 -13.99
CA VAL A 136 -38.14 -5.47 -14.07
C VAL A 136 -38.43 -6.80 -14.78
N ALA A 137 -38.79 -7.80 -13.97
CA ALA A 137 -39.90 -8.69 -14.29
C ALA A 137 -40.69 -8.94 -13.01
N GLY A 138 -41.62 -8.03 -12.72
CA GLY A 138 -42.69 -8.31 -11.78
C GLY A 138 -43.58 -9.40 -12.38
N SER A 139 -43.57 -10.59 -11.80
CA SER A 139 -44.58 -11.62 -12.06
C SER A 139 -45.90 -11.17 -11.42
N THR A 140 -46.70 -10.41 -12.14
CA THR A 140 -48.12 -10.23 -11.87
C THR A 140 -48.92 -11.33 -12.56
N GLN A 141 -49.27 -12.34 -11.77
CA GLN A 141 -50.64 -12.84 -11.58
C GLN A 141 -51.52 -12.98 -12.84
N SER A 142 -51.58 -14.20 -13.39
CA SER A 142 -52.68 -14.66 -14.25
C SER A 142 -53.80 -15.23 -13.37
N VAL A 143 -54.92 -14.52 -13.30
CA VAL A 143 -56.18 -15.02 -12.74
C VAL A 143 -56.96 -15.71 -13.86
N ASP A 144 -57.30 -16.96 -13.60
CA ASP A 144 -58.12 -17.85 -14.42
C ASP A 144 -59.55 -17.32 -14.59
N ARG A 145 -60.11 -17.44 -15.79
CA ARG A 145 -61.54 -17.33 -16.09
C ARG A 145 -61.90 -18.35 -17.14
#